data_AF-A0A842XMS4-F1
#
_entry.id   AF-A0A842XMS4-F1
#
_cell.length_a   1.000
_cell.length_b   1.000
_cell.length_c   1.000
_cell.angle_alpha   90.00
_cell.angle_beta   90.00
_cell.angle_gamma   90.00
#
_symmetry.space_group_name_H-M   'P 1'
#
loop_
_entity.id
_entity.type
_entity.pdbx_description
1 polymer ?
#
loop_
_entity_poly.entity_id
_entity_poly.type
_entity_poly.pdbx_seq_one_letter_code
_entity_poly.pdbx_strand_id
1 'polypeptide(L)'
;MKLLKNETENELAIEMILHAKRYSLTLDKTRCTGCGICMEICPREAIEIKKTPKADGEKTKPPTIDISEEKCHYCGMCDPICPFGALKVRIDGEHMIPVINSESFPQLIREIEVDTTKCDLDCVDCEKACPLNLIKVSVHAPNGEEVTDIKSRSNKENLTVSVDIEKNFCPCCRLCEMKCPEGAIHVEKTFHGNLRINREKCPEGCQDCLDVCPIPEALYLSDDGKVYVNELYCVYCGVCRIVCPEEEALELHRTYIRHTPVHSGAWNKALEKLTSTKVMTNELRTKSSTRAKESIGKRFLWRRKF
;
A
#
# COMPACT_ATOMS: atom_id res chain seq x y z
N MET A 1 -7.88 -6.32 33.16
CA MET A 1 -7.46 -6.23 31.75
C MET A 1 -6.97 -7.61 31.33
N LYS A 2 -7.45 -8.14 30.21
CA LYS A 2 -7.01 -9.42 29.65
C LYS A 2 -6.42 -9.17 28.27
N LEU A 3 -5.21 -9.69 28.04
CA LEU A 3 -4.55 -9.67 26.73
C LEU A 3 -4.68 -11.06 26.11
N LEU A 4 -4.92 -11.12 24.81
CA LEU A 4 -5.01 -12.35 24.04
C LEU A 4 -4.18 -12.21 22.78
N LYS A 5 -3.55 -13.31 22.37
CA LYS A 5 -2.90 -13.46 21.08
C LYS A 5 -3.29 -14.81 20.51
N ASN A 6 -3.77 -14.81 19.27
CA ASN A 6 -4.11 -16.01 18.52
C ASN A 6 -3.46 -15.92 17.15
N GLU A 7 -2.88 -17.03 16.68
CA GLU A 7 -2.26 -17.09 15.37
C GLU A 7 -2.67 -18.38 14.66
N THR A 8 -3.07 -18.22 13.40
CA THR A 8 -3.36 -19.29 12.47
C THR A 8 -2.39 -19.21 11.29
N GLU A 9 -2.56 -20.08 10.30
CA GLU A 9 -1.80 -20.01 9.05
C GLU A 9 -2.01 -18.66 8.34
N ASN A 10 -3.27 -18.18 8.29
CA ASN A 10 -3.67 -17.03 7.48
C ASN A 10 -3.88 -15.73 8.27
N GLU A 11 -3.95 -15.79 9.61
CA GLU A 11 -4.25 -14.62 10.43
C GLU A 11 -3.46 -14.62 11.74
N LEU A 12 -2.99 -13.44 12.16
CA LEU A 12 -2.54 -13.17 13.53
C LEU A 12 -3.46 -12.11 14.15
N ALA A 13 -4.02 -12.38 15.31
CA ALA A 13 -4.91 -11.48 16.03
C ALA A 13 -4.41 -11.25 17.45
N ILE A 14 -4.32 -9.98 17.87
CA ILE A 14 -4.13 -9.61 19.27
C ILE A 14 -5.34 -8.83 19.77
N GLU A 15 -5.68 -9.02 21.04
CA GLU A 15 -6.80 -8.34 21.67
C GLU A 15 -6.46 -7.84 23.07
N MET A 16 -7.08 -6.71 23.43
CA MET A 16 -7.12 -6.19 24.78
C MET A 16 -8.57 -6.03 25.21
N ILE A 17 -8.96 -6.86 26.19
CA ILE A 17 -10.30 -6.86 26.77
C ILE A 17 -10.26 -6.08 28.08
N LEU A 18 -10.92 -4.93 28.08
CA LEU A 18 -11.21 -4.12 29.26
C LEU A 18 -12.66 -4.36 29.70
N HIS A 19 -13.03 -3.85 30.89
CA HIS A 19 -14.41 -3.98 31.38
C HIS A 19 -15.44 -3.31 30.45
N ALA A 20 -15.08 -2.16 29.86
CA ALA A 20 -16.01 -1.34 29.07
C ALA A 20 -15.75 -1.36 27.55
N LYS A 21 -14.60 -1.88 27.11
CA LYS A 21 -14.19 -1.86 25.70
C LYS A 21 -13.33 -3.07 25.34
N ARG A 22 -13.46 -3.55 24.11
CA ARG A 22 -12.61 -4.59 23.51
C ARG A 22 -11.89 -4.01 22.30
N TYR A 23 -10.56 -4.01 22.36
CA TYR A 23 -9.71 -3.61 21.25
C TYR A 23 -9.16 -4.85 20.58
N SER A 24 -9.12 -4.87 19.25
CA SER A 24 -8.41 -5.91 18.50
C SER A 24 -7.62 -5.34 17.34
N LEU A 25 -6.52 -6.02 17.01
CA LEU A 25 -5.72 -5.78 15.82
C LEU A 25 -5.51 -7.13 15.13
N THR A 26 -6.00 -7.25 13.90
CA THR A 26 -5.85 -8.45 13.07
C THR A 26 -4.89 -8.17 11.92
N LEU A 27 -4.01 -9.13 11.64
CA LEU A 27 -3.11 -9.18 10.50
C LEU A 27 -3.54 -10.32 9.57
N ASP A 28 -3.89 -9.98 8.34
CA ASP A 28 -4.06 -10.93 7.24
C ASP A 28 -2.69 -11.31 6.67
N LYS A 29 -2.25 -12.54 6.96
CA LYS A 29 -0.95 -13.08 6.52
C LYS A 29 -0.93 -13.39 5.03
N THR A 30 -2.09 -13.55 4.38
CA THR A 30 -2.17 -13.78 2.93
C THR A 30 -1.94 -12.51 2.12
N ARG A 31 -2.20 -11.34 2.71
CA ARG A 31 -1.93 -10.01 2.11
C ARG A 31 -0.63 -9.38 2.58
N CYS A 32 -0.10 -9.80 3.73
CA CYS A 32 1.12 -9.22 4.28
C CYS A 32 2.35 -9.61 3.46
N THR A 33 3.13 -8.61 3.05
CA THR A 33 4.36 -8.79 2.27
C THR A 33 5.63 -8.68 3.12
N GLY A 34 5.52 -8.46 4.43
CA GLY A 34 6.68 -8.27 5.29
C GLY A 34 7.48 -6.99 5.03
N CYS A 35 6.86 -5.95 4.43
CA CYS A 35 7.58 -4.75 4.01
C CYS A 35 8.07 -3.82 5.14
N GLY A 36 7.68 -4.06 6.39
CA GLY A 36 8.21 -3.33 7.56
C GLY A 36 7.67 -1.92 7.80
N ILE A 37 6.86 -1.34 6.90
CA ILE A 37 6.29 0.02 7.06
C ILE A 37 5.57 0.17 8.42
N CYS A 38 4.77 -0.83 8.81
CA CYS A 38 4.05 -0.83 10.08
C CYS A 38 4.98 -0.89 11.30
N MET A 39 6.09 -1.63 11.21
CA MET A 39 7.15 -1.67 12.23
C MET A 39 7.82 -0.31 12.36
N GLU A 40 8.25 0.29 11.26
CA GLU A 40 8.94 1.59 11.23
C GLU A 40 8.12 2.68 11.95
N ILE A 41 6.81 2.76 11.67
CA ILE A 41 5.97 3.82 12.23
C ILE A 41 5.42 3.52 13.63
N CYS A 42 5.55 2.29 14.14
CA CYS A 42 4.95 1.92 15.41
C CYS A 42 5.59 2.73 16.56
N PRO A 43 4.83 3.57 17.29
CA PRO A 43 5.40 4.38 18.36
C PRO A 43 5.76 3.57 19.62
N ARG A 44 5.35 2.30 19.68
CA ARG A 44 5.60 1.38 20.79
C ARG A 44 6.55 0.24 20.46
N GLU A 45 7.05 0.21 19.23
CA GLU A 45 7.94 -0.88 18.78
C GLU A 45 7.30 -2.26 19.08
N ALA A 46 5.99 -2.35 18.86
CA ALA A 46 5.19 -3.52 19.14
C ALA A 46 5.19 -4.52 17.98
N ILE A 47 5.74 -4.15 16.83
CA ILE A 47 5.77 -4.98 15.62
C ILE A 47 7.22 -5.33 15.33
N GLU A 48 7.49 -6.59 15.04
CA GLU A 48 8.81 -7.11 14.72
C GLU A 48 8.79 -7.85 13.39
N ILE A 49 9.84 -7.72 12.58
CA ILE A 49 10.02 -8.47 11.33
C ILE A 49 10.73 -9.78 11.63
N LYS A 50 10.12 -10.90 11.22
CA LYS A 50 10.70 -12.23 11.28
C LYS A 50 11.16 -12.65 9.89
N LYS A 51 12.47 -12.85 9.73
CA LYS A 51 13.05 -13.42 8.51
C LYS A 51 13.09 -14.94 8.63
N THR A 52 12.66 -15.64 7.59
CA THR A 52 12.82 -17.09 7.53
C THR A 52 14.20 -17.40 6.94
N PRO A 53 15.08 -18.13 7.66
CA PRO A 53 16.34 -18.59 7.08
C PRO A 53 16.06 -19.44 5.84
N LYS A 54 16.84 -19.23 4.77
CA LYS A 54 16.79 -20.07 3.57
C LYS A 54 17.86 -21.15 3.67
N ALA A 55 17.56 -22.36 3.18
CA ALA A 55 18.57 -23.37 2.92
C ALA A 55 19.29 -23.08 1.59
N ASP A 56 20.47 -23.68 1.39
CA ASP A 56 21.21 -23.53 0.14
C ASP A 56 20.37 -23.98 -1.07
N GLY A 57 20.25 -23.10 -2.07
CA GLY A 57 19.48 -23.34 -3.28
C GLY A 57 17.97 -23.06 -3.17
N GLU A 58 17.45 -22.72 -1.99
CA GLU A 58 16.05 -22.28 -1.86
C GLU A 58 15.86 -20.80 -2.19
N LYS A 59 14.70 -20.49 -2.77
CA LYS A 59 14.26 -19.10 -2.96
C LYS A 59 14.02 -18.42 -1.62
N THR A 60 14.37 -17.14 -1.54
CA THR A 60 14.11 -16.35 -0.34
C THR A 60 12.60 -16.17 -0.14
N LYS A 61 12.11 -16.52 1.05
CA LYS A 61 10.70 -16.33 1.41
C LYS A 61 10.46 -14.90 1.89
N PRO A 62 9.28 -14.31 1.61
CA PRO A 62 8.91 -13.03 2.19
C PRO A 62 9.03 -13.04 3.72
N PRO A 63 9.55 -11.98 4.34
CA PRO A 63 9.51 -11.84 5.80
C PRO A 63 8.07 -11.83 6.31
N THR A 64 7.88 -12.28 7.54
CA THR A 64 6.61 -12.14 8.26
C THR A 64 6.74 -11.08 9.34
N ILE A 65 5.63 -10.67 9.95
CA ILE A 65 5.66 -9.80 11.13
C ILE A 65 5.00 -10.49 12.31
N ASP A 66 5.51 -10.18 13.50
CA ASP A 66 4.89 -10.51 14.77
C ASP A 66 4.43 -9.23 15.46
N ILE A 67 3.36 -9.32 16.25
CA ILE A 67 2.82 -8.19 17.00
C ILE A 67 2.74 -8.58 18.47
N SER A 68 3.32 -7.76 19.34
CA SER A 68 3.27 -7.89 20.79
C SER A 68 1.99 -7.28 21.34
N GLU A 69 1.16 -8.13 21.95
CA GLU A 69 -0.07 -7.78 22.68
C GLU A 69 0.22 -6.94 23.93
N GLU A 70 1.42 -7.06 24.51
CA GLU A 70 1.85 -6.31 25.69
C GLU A 70 2.29 -4.88 25.35
N LYS A 71 2.95 -4.68 24.21
CA LYS A 71 3.44 -3.36 23.78
C LYS A 71 2.40 -2.57 23.00
N CYS A 72 1.53 -3.24 22.24
CA CYS A 72 0.56 -2.59 21.38
C CYS A 72 -0.53 -1.87 22.19
N HIS A 73 -0.76 -0.59 21.88
CA HIS A 73 -1.84 0.20 22.48
C HIS A 73 -3.02 0.46 21.53
N TYR A 74 -3.09 -0.27 20.41
CA TYR A 74 -4.21 -0.23 19.47
C TYR A 74 -4.52 1.18 18.90
N CYS A 75 -3.51 2.05 18.70
CA CYS A 75 -3.74 3.34 18.01
C CYS A 75 -4.25 3.19 16.59
N GLY A 76 -3.82 2.11 15.92
CA GLY A 76 -4.16 1.84 14.53
C GLY A 76 -3.46 2.71 13.51
N MET A 77 -2.26 3.25 13.78
CA MET A 77 -1.46 3.88 12.72
C MET A 77 -1.04 2.86 11.62
N CYS A 78 -0.86 1.60 11.99
CA CYS A 78 -0.41 0.54 11.09
C CYS A 78 -1.49 0.06 10.10
N ASP A 79 -2.77 0.30 10.36
CA ASP A 79 -3.91 -0.03 9.49
C ASP A 79 -3.94 0.89 8.24
N PRO A 80 -4.10 2.22 8.36
CA PRO A 80 -4.25 3.12 7.21
C PRO A 80 -2.96 3.28 6.41
N ILE A 81 -1.77 3.08 7.02
CA ILE A 81 -0.49 3.19 6.31
C ILE A 81 -0.16 1.96 5.46
N CYS A 82 -0.83 0.83 5.69
CA CYS A 82 -0.46 -0.42 5.05
C CYS A 82 -0.79 -0.33 3.55
N PRO A 83 0.20 -0.38 2.63
CA PRO A 83 -0.09 -0.28 1.20
C PRO A 83 -0.95 -1.43 0.69
N PHE A 84 -0.83 -2.61 1.32
CA PHE A 84 -1.53 -3.85 0.95
C PHE A 84 -2.80 -4.10 1.79
N GLY A 85 -3.14 -3.21 2.73
CA GLY A 85 -4.33 -3.30 3.58
C GLY A 85 -4.40 -4.56 4.47
N ALA A 86 -3.25 -5.09 4.89
CA ALA A 86 -3.14 -6.34 5.64
C ALA A 86 -3.46 -6.23 7.14
N LEU A 87 -3.57 -5.02 7.71
CA LEU A 87 -3.81 -4.79 9.14
C LEU A 87 -5.17 -4.12 9.35
N LYS A 88 -5.91 -4.56 10.37
CA LYS A 88 -7.21 -3.97 10.74
C LYS A 88 -7.35 -3.79 12.24
N VAL A 89 -7.65 -2.56 12.67
CA VAL A 89 -7.98 -2.25 14.07
C VAL A 89 -9.49 -2.19 14.27
N ARG A 90 -10.00 -2.89 15.29
CA ARG A 90 -11.40 -2.83 15.68
C ARG A 90 -11.56 -2.46 17.13
N ILE A 91 -12.67 -1.77 17.44
CA ILE A 91 -13.10 -1.44 18.79
C ILE A 91 -14.54 -1.93 18.91
N ASP A 92 -14.79 -2.81 19.87
CA ASP A 92 -16.09 -3.45 20.10
C ASP A 92 -16.65 -4.15 18.84
N GLY A 93 -15.75 -4.69 18.01
CA GLY A 93 -16.09 -5.39 16.76
C GLY A 93 -16.18 -4.49 15.52
N GLU A 94 -16.28 -3.17 15.71
CA GLU A 94 -16.40 -2.21 14.61
C GLU A 94 -15.03 -1.76 14.09
N HIS A 95 -14.89 -1.60 12.76
CA HIS A 95 -13.66 -1.05 12.15
C HIS A 95 -13.54 0.43 12.50
N MET A 96 -12.80 0.72 13.55
CA MET A 96 -12.64 2.05 14.10
C MET A 96 -11.16 2.30 14.40
N ILE A 97 -10.58 3.29 13.73
CA ILE A 97 -9.16 3.63 13.88
C ILE A 97 -9.03 4.91 14.72
N PRO A 98 -8.57 4.84 15.99
CA PRO A 98 -8.51 5.99 16.89
C PRO A 98 -7.78 7.20 16.32
N VAL A 99 -6.66 6.97 15.64
CA VAL A 99 -5.83 8.06 15.10
C VAL A 99 -6.44 8.74 13.87
N ILE A 100 -7.32 8.05 13.14
CA ILE A 100 -8.09 8.66 12.04
C ILE A 100 -9.24 9.48 12.64
N ASN A 101 -9.98 8.93 13.59
CA ASN A 101 -11.11 9.62 14.25
C ASN A 101 -10.67 10.88 15.00
N SER A 102 -9.44 10.90 15.51
CA SER A 102 -8.84 12.07 16.17
C SER A 102 -8.08 12.98 15.20
N GLU A 103 -8.21 12.78 13.89
CA GLU A 103 -7.52 13.54 12.82
C GLU A 103 -6.01 13.65 13.03
N SER A 104 -5.44 12.66 13.71
CA SER A 104 -4.06 12.62 14.16
C SER A 104 -3.17 11.80 13.24
N PHE A 105 -3.74 11.11 12.25
CA PHE A 105 -3.02 10.34 11.25
C PHE A 105 -3.81 10.37 9.93
N PRO A 106 -3.15 10.37 8.76
CA PRO A 106 -3.86 10.43 7.50
C PRO A 106 -4.25 9.04 6.99
N GLN A 107 -5.12 9.02 5.98
CA GLN A 107 -5.38 7.84 5.16
C GLN A 107 -4.61 7.93 3.86
N LEU A 108 -4.13 6.81 3.33
CA LEU A 108 -3.49 6.78 2.03
C LEU A 108 -4.48 7.10 0.91
N ILE A 109 -4.07 7.97 -0.01
CA ILE A 109 -4.84 8.27 -1.22
C ILE A 109 -4.45 7.26 -2.30
N ARG A 110 -5.45 6.62 -2.89
CA ARG A 110 -5.32 5.63 -3.96
C ARG A 110 -6.15 6.07 -5.14
N GLU A 111 -5.49 6.78 -6.05
CA GLU A 111 -6.13 7.37 -7.23
C GLU A 111 -5.99 6.41 -8.40
N ILE A 112 -7.14 5.87 -8.79
CA ILE A 112 -7.30 4.95 -9.89
C ILE A 112 -8.57 5.37 -10.62
N GLU A 113 -8.39 5.80 -11.86
CA GLU A 113 -9.45 6.25 -12.75
C GLU A 113 -9.58 5.26 -13.90
N VAL A 114 -10.81 4.89 -14.25
CA VAL A 114 -11.10 3.97 -15.34
C VAL A 114 -12.17 4.59 -16.23
N ASP A 115 -11.83 4.76 -17.50
CA ASP A 115 -12.76 5.15 -18.55
C ASP A 115 -13.23 3.90 -19.28
N THR A 116 -14.31 3.30 -18.78
CA THR A 116 -14.85 2.05 -19.34
C THR A 116 -15.44 2.19 -20.73
N THR A 117 -15.62 3.43 -21.23
CA THR A 117 -16.08 3.68 -22.60
C THR A 117 -15.05 3.31 -23.65
N LYS A 118 -13.78 3.19 -23.24
CA LYS A 118 -12.67 2.75 -24.09
C LYS A 118 -12.43 1.24 -24.03
N CYS A 119 -13.11 0.51 -23.15
CA CYS A 119 -12.86 -0.91 -22.98
C CYS A 119 -13.57 -1.74 -24.04
N ASP A 120 -12.84 -2.65 -24.68
CA ASP A 120 -13.44 -3.73 -25.45
C ASP A 120 -14.23 -4.68 -24.55
N LEU A 121 -15.36 -5.19 -25.05
CA LEU A 121 -16.29 -6.02 -24.26
C LEU A 121 -15.66 -7.31 -23.73
N ASP A 122 -14.66 -7.87 -24.41
CA ASP A 122 -13.96 -9.09 -24.01
C ASP A 122 -12.56 -8.86 -23.44
N CYS A 123 -12.18 -7.60 -23.20
CA CYS A 123 -10.89 -7.27 -22.61
C CYS A 123 -10.90 -7.52 -21.09
N VAL A 124 -9.93 -8.30 -20.62
CA VAL A 124 -9.71 -8.61 -19.19
C VAL A 124 -8.25 -8.39 -18.80
N ASP A 125 -7.53 -7.56 -19.55
CA ASP A 125 -6.08 -7.42 -19.40
C ASP A 125 -5.70 -6.76 -18.07
N CYS A 126 -6.49 -5.82 -17.57
CA CYS A 126 -6.26 -5.23 -16.25
C CYS A 126 -6.51 -6.24 -15.10
N GLU A 127 -7.50 -7.12 -15.22
CA GLU A 127 -7.76 -8.22 -14.27
C GLU A 127 -6.57 -9.20 -14.25
N LYS A 128 -6.11 -9.65 -15.43
CA LYS A 128 -4.92 -10.52 -15.56
C LYS A 128 -3.63 -9.87 -15.09
N ALA A 129 -3.48 -8.58 -15.30
CA ALA A 129 -2.27 -7.83 -14.93
C ALA A 129 -2.19 -7.55 -13.42
N CYS A 130 -3.27 -7.70 -12.66
CA CYS A 130 -3.27 -7.42 -11.23
C CYS A 130 -2.64 -8.57 -10.43
N PRO A 131 -1.44 -8.41 -9.85
CA PRO A 131 -0.77 -9.51 -9.14
C PRO A 131 -1.44 -9.87 -7.81
N LEU A 132 -2.37 -9.03 -7.35
CA LEU A 132 -3.09 -9.19 -6.09
C LEU A 132 -4.56 -9.58 -6.29
N ASN A 133 -4.99 -9.83 -7.53
CA ASN A 133 -6.37 -10.21 -7.88
C ASN A 133 -7.43 -9.24 -7.35
N LEU A 134 -7.15 -7.93 -7.42
CA LEU A 134 -8.03 -6.87 -6.86
C LEU A 134 -8.95 -6.23 -7.90
N ILE A 135 -8.90 -6.68 -9.16
CA ILE A 135 -9.63 -6.11 -10.27
C ILE A 135 -10.56 -7.18 -10.81
N LYS A 136 -11.84 -6.85 -10.94
CA LYS A 136 -12.85 -7.68 -11.61
C LYS A 136 -13.44 -6.92 -12.78
N VAL A 137 -13.35 -7.49 -13.98
CA VAL A 137 -14.03 -6.99 -15.17
C VAL A 137 -15.29 -7.80 -15.42
N SER A 138 -16.39 -7.10 -15.64
CA SER A 138 -17.69 -7.67 -15.98
C SER A 138 -18.36 -6.87 -17.08
N VAL A 139 -19.28 -7.51 -17.82
CA VAL A 139 -20.09 -6.84 -18.85
C VAL A 139 -21.54 -6.90 -18.43
N HIS A 140 -22.24 -5.78 -18.54
CA HIS A 140 -23.63 -5.66 -18.15
C HIS A 140 -24.51 -5.31 -19.35
N ALA A 141 -25.70 -5.88 -19.38
CA ALA A 141 -26.77 -5.46 -20.28
C ALA A 141 -27.42 -4.15 -19.77
N PRO A 142 -28.22 -3.46 -20.61
CA PRO A 142 -28.92 -2.24 -20.21
C PRO A 142 -29.84 -2.38 -18.99
N ASN A 143 -30.29 -3.61 -18.69
CA ASN A 143 -31.08 -3.94 -17.51
C ASN A 143 -30.24 -4.16 -16.22
N GLY A 144 -28.91 -4.04 -16.31
CA GLY A 144 -27.97 -4.24 -15.22
C GLY A 144 -27.50 -5.69 -15.02
N GLU A 145 -28.08 -6.65 -15.72
CA GLU A 145 -27.71 -8.06 -15.58
C GLU A 145 -26.31 -8.33 -16.18
N GLU A 146 -25.49 -9.06 -15.44
CA GLU A 146 -24.17 -9.49 -15.89
C GLU A 146 -24.30 -10.51 -17.04
N VAL A 147 -23.47 -10.32 -18.06
CA VAL A 147 -23.47 -11.09 -19.30
C VAL A 147 -22.24 -12.00 -19.31
N THR A 148 -22.46 -13.29 -19.10
CA THR A 148 -21.38 -14.28 -18.99
C THR A 148 -20.94 -14.86 -20.34
N ASP A 149 -21.80 -14.86 -21.35
CA ASP A 149 -21.48 -15.35 -22.70
C ASP A 149 -21.72 -14.27 -23.76
N ILE A 150 -20.70 -13.41 -23.89
CA ILE A 150 -20.68 -12.33 -24.88
C ILE A 150 -20.60 -12.87 -26.31
N LYS A 151 -20.00 -14.06 -26.51
CA LYS A 151 -19.71 -14.61 -27.83
C LYS A 151 -20.95 -15.20 -28.50
N SER A 152 -21.83 -15.86 -27.76
CA SER A 152 -23.07 -16.43 -28.30
C SER A 152 -24.20 -15.42 -28.46
N ARG A 153 -24.05 -14.21 -27.92
CA ARG A 153 -25.10 -13.19 -27.95
C ARG A 153 -25.22 -12.54 -29.33
N SER A 154 -26.42 -12.62 -29.91
CA SER A 154 -26.75 -12.06 -31.22
C SER A 154 -26.84 -10.54 -31.24
N ASN A 155 -27.27 -9.92 -30.13
CA ASN A 155 -27.32 -8.47 -29.97
C ASN A 155 -26.30 -7.99 -28.92
N LYS A 156 -25.28 -7.26 -29.39
CA LYS A 156 -24.22 -6.66 -28.58
C LYS A 156 -24.39 -5.15 -28.40
N GLU A 157 -25.48 -4.57 -28.91
CA GLU A 157 -25.77 -3.15 -28.77
C GLU A 157 -26.06 -2.80 -27.30
N ASN A 158 -25.51 -1.67 -26.84
CA ASN A 158 -25.71 -1.11 -25.50
C ASN A 158 -25.20 -1.97 -24.32
N LEU A 159 -24.26 -2.90 -24.57
CA LEU A 159 -23.52 -3.53 -23.49
C LEU A 159 -22.51 -2.55 -22.89
N THR A 160 -22.35 -2.57 -21.58
CA THR A 160 -21.40 -1.73 -20.85
C THR A 160 -20.40 -2.58 -20.09
N VAL A 161 -19.13 -2.13 -20.09
CA VAL A 161 -18.07 -2.73 -19.29
C VAL A 161 -18.06 -2.10 -17.90
N SER A 162 -17.97 -2.92 -16.86
CA SER A 162 -17.68 -2.50 -15.49
C SER A 162 -16.30 -3.02 -15.08
N VAL A 163 -15.58 -2.20 -14.33
CA VAL A 163 -14.26 -2.55 -13.77
C VAL A 163 -14.28 -2.22 -12.29
N ASP A 164 -14.47 -3.25 -11.47
CA ASP A 164 -14.50 -3.14 -10.02
C ASP A 164 -13.10 -3.35 -9.45
N ILE A 165 -12.63 -2.38 -8.66
CA ILE A 165 -11.28 -2.40 -8.09
C ILE A 165 -11.36 -2.27 -6.58
N GLU A 166 -10.82 -3.26 -5.85
CA GLU A 166 -10.70 -3.22 -4.39
C GLU A 166 -9.60 -2.23 -3.95
N LYS A 167 -9.89 -0.93 -4.07
CA LYS A 167 -8.90 0.14 -3.87
C LYS A 167 -8.18 0.03 -2.52
N ASN A 168 -8.87 -0.33 -1.44
CA ASN A 168 -8.30 -0.40 -0.09
C ASN A 168 -7.07 -1.33 0.06
N PHE A 169 -6.89 -2.28 -0.85
CA PHE A 169 -5.78 -3.22 -0.84
C PHE A 169 -4.78 -2.98 -1.97
N CYS A 170 -5.07 -2.06 -2.90
CA CYS A 170 -4.23 -1.79 -4.04
C CYS A 170 -3.00 -0.94 -3.63
N PRO A 171 -1.77 -1.39 -3.92
CA PRO A 171 -0.56 -0.60 -3.66
C PRO A 171 -0.26 0.41 -4.78
N CYS A 172 -1.15 0.55 -5.78
CA CYS A 172 -0.99 1.43 -6.94
C CYS A 172 0.30 1.17 -7.75
N CYS A 173 0.54 -0.10 -8.11
CA CYS A 173 1.74 -0.53 -8.86
C CYS A 173 1.75 -0.18 -10.36
N ARG A 174 0.64 0.32 -10.91
CA ARG A 174 0.49 0.71 -12.33
C ARG A 174 0.59 -0.43 -13.36
N LEU A 175 0.67 -1.70 -12.96
CA LEU A 175 0.67 -2.82 -13.91
C LEU A 175 -0.59 -2.81 -14.79
N CYS A 176 -1.77 -2.61 -14.20
CA CYS A 176 -3.02 -2.52 -14.96
C CYS A 176 -3.05 -1.35 -15.94
N GLU A 177 -2.45 -0.20 -15.61
CA GLU A 177 -2.30 0.94 -16.53
C GLU A 177 -1.37 0.60 -17.69
N MET A 178 -0.19 0.05 -17.40
CA MET A 178 0.83 -0.22 -18.42
C MET A 178 0.49 -1.41 -19.31
N LYS A 179 -0.34 -2.35 -18.84
CA LYS A 179 -0.80 -3.49 -19.61
C LYS A 179 -2.15 -3.25 -20.30
N CYS A 180 -2.79 -2.10 -20.10
CA CYS A 180 -4.05 -1.77 -20.75
C CYS A 180 -3.80 -1.35 -22.22
N PRO A 181 -4.32 -2.10 -23.21
CA PRO A 181 -4.10 -1.77 -24.62
C PRO A 181 -4.74 -0.43 -25.03
N GLU A 182 -5.91 -0.13 -24.47
CA GLU A 182 -6.71 1.04 -24.82
C GLU A 182 -6.39 2.29 -24.01
N GLY A 183 -5.47 2.19 -23.03
CA GLY A 183 -5.16 3.29 -22.11
C GLY A 183 -6.39 3.78 -21.32
N ALA A 184 -7.30 2.85 -20.99
CA ALA A 184 -8.55 3.12 -20.29
C ALA A 184 -8.36 3.38 -18.79
N ILE A 185 -7.25 2.94 -18.20
CA ILE A 185 -6.98 3.05 -16.77
C ILE A 185 -5.76 3.91 -16.49
N HIS A 186 -5.91 4.84 -15.55
CA HIS A 186 -4.81 5.66 -15.03
C HIS A 186 -4.62 5.40 -13.55
N VAL A 187 -3.38 5.22 -13.11
CA VAL A 187 -3.03 4.94 -11.72
C VAL A 187 -1.95 5.91 -11.25
N GLU A 188 -2.28 6.72 -10.24
CA GLU A 188 -1.27 7.53 -9.55
C GLU A 188 -0.76 6.79 -8.31
N LYS A 189 0.56 6.68 -8.19
CA LYS A 189 1.19 5.93 -7.10
C LYS A 189 0.89 6.55 -5.74
N THR A 190 0.69 5.71 -4.73
CA THR A 190 0.55 6.17 -3.35
C THR A 190 1.90 6.54 -2.73
N PHE A 191 2.93 5.76 -3.00
CA PHE A 191 4.29 6.02 -2.55
C PHE A 191 5.14 6.42 -3.76
N HIS A 192 5.93 7.47 -3.60
CA HIS A 192 6.91 7.90 -4.58
C HIS A 192 8.30 7.83 -3.97
N GLY A 193 9.29 7.53 -4.80
CA GLY A 193 10.65 7.34 -4.32
C GLY A 193 11.62 6.98 -5.43
N ASN A 194 12.74 6.45 -5.00
CA ASN A 194 13.75 5.83 -5.85
C ASN A 194 14.32 4.63 -5.10
N LEU A 195 14.54 3.54 -5.83
CA LEU A 195 15.25 2.36 -5.35
C LEU A 195 16.54 2.23 -6.17
N ARG A 196 17.69 2.18 -5.51
CA ARG A 196 18.99 1.99 -6.18
C ARG A 196 19.59 0.67 -5.74
N ILE A 197 20.10 -0.07 -6.72
CA ILE A 197 20.78 -1.35 -6.51
C ILE A 197 22.25 -1.18 -6.93
N ASN A 198 23.16 -1.24 -5.96
CA ASN A 198 24.59 -1.32 -6.22
C ASN A 198 24.98 -2.77 -6.54
N ARG A 199 24.98 -3.08 -7.83
CA ARG A 199 25.21 -4.42 -8.39
C ARG A 199 26.62 -4.96 -8.14
N GLU A 200 27.60 -4.08 -7.90
CA GLU A 200 28.98 -4.47 -7.55
C GLU A 200 29.06 -5.07 -6.14
N LYS A 201 28.18 -4.64 -5.23
CA LYS A 201 28.07 -5.18 -3.88
C LYS A 201 27.18 -6.43 -3.82
N CYS A 202 26.33 -6.66 -4.82
CA CYS A 202 25.47 -7.85 -4.84
C CYS A 202 26.30 -9.13 -4.95
N PRO A 203 26.08 -10.14 -4.08
CA PRO A 203 26.72 -11.44 -4.21
C PRO A 203 26.42 -12.07 -5.57
N GLU A 204 27.35 -12.88 -6.06
CA GLU A 204 27.20 -13.56 -7.35
C GLU A 204 25.96 -14.46 -7.36
N GLY A 205 25.14 -14.36 -8.41
CA GLY A 205 23.90 -15.14 -8.55
C GLY A 205 22.76 -14.79 -7.58
N CYS A 206 22.91 -13.78 -6.71
CA CYS A 206 21.90 -13.44 -5.71
C CYS A 206 20.64 -12.83 -6.32
N GLN A 207 19.47 -13.36 -5.93
CA GLN A 207 18.14 -12.92 -6.40
C GLN A 207 17.15 -12.69 -5.25
N ASP A 208 17.62 -12.56 -4.01
CA ASP A 208 16.78 -12.51 -2.80
C ASP A 208 15.73 -11.40 -2.85
N CYS A 209 16.10 -10.23 -3.37
CA CYS A 209 15.17 -9.11 -3.53
C CYS A 209 14.08 -9.38 -4.59
N LEU A 210 14.42 -10.13 -5.65
CA LEU A 210 13.51 -10.52 -6.72
C LEU A 210 12.51 -11.56 -6.20
N ASP A 211 12.99 -12.55 -5.44
CA ASP A 211 12.16 -13.63 -4.89
C ASP A 211 11.00 -13.14 -4.01
N VAL A 212 11.20 -12.02 -3.30
CA VAL A 212 10.20 -11.47 -2.36
C VAL A 212 9.42 -10.28 -2.90
N CYS A 213 9.68 -9.83 -4.12
CA CYS A 213 9.01 -8.66 -4.66
C CYS A 213 7.52 -8.98 -4.90
N PRO A 214 6.58 -8.27 -4.27
CA PRO A 214 5.15 -8.56 -4.42
C PRO A 214 4.58 -8.04 -5.74
N ILE A 215 5.35 -7.26 -6.50
CA ILE A 215 4.95 -6.66 -7.76
C ILE A 215 5.82 -7.28 -8.87
N PRO A 216 5.25 -8.14 -9.75
CA PRO A 216 5.95 -8.66 -10.91
C PRO A 216 6.53 -7.52 -11.77
N GLU A 217 7.65 -7.79 -12.42
CA GLU A 217 8.38 -6.86 -13.30
C GLU A 217 8.93 -5.60 -12.61
N ALA A 218 8.60 -5.32 -11.34
CA ALA A 218 9.19 -4.20 -10.60
C ALA A 218 10.68 -4.41 -10.33
N LEU A 219 11.09 -5.67 -10.18
CA LEU A 219 12.47 -6.11 -10.25
C LEU A 219 12.58 -7.16 -11.35
N TYR A 220 13.71 -7.19 -12.06
CA TYR A 220 13.96 -8.19 -13.10
C TYR A 220 15.45 -8.53 -13.18
N LEU A 221 15.74 -9.76 -13.61
CA LEU A 221 17.09 -10.23 -13.88
C LEU A 221 17.46 -9.86 -15.33
N SER A 222 18.63 -9.25 -15.51
CA SER A 222 19.18 -8.95 -16.84
C SER A 222 20.15 -10.06 -17.29
N ASP A 223 20.61 -9.98 -18.54
CA ASP A 223 21.52 -10.96 -19.16
C ASP A 223 22.90 -11.03 -18.46
N ASP A 224 23.26 -9.97 -17.73
CA ASP A 224 24.48 -9.92 -16.89
C ASP A 224 24.34 -10.67 -15.56
N GLY A 225 23.19 -11.32 -15.33
CA GLY A 225 22.89 -12.05 -14.10
C GLY A 225 22.68 -11.14 -12.88
N LYS A 226 22.47 -9.84 -13.07
CA LYS A 226 22.21 -8.86 -11.99
C LYS A 226 20.77 -8.38 -12.02
N VAL A 227 20.27 -7.99 -10.85
CA VAL A 227 18.90 -7.49 -10.68
C VAL A 227 18.83 -5.98 -10.96
N TYR A 228 17.82 -5.60 -11.72
CA TYR A 228 17.49 -4.22 -12.08
C TYR A 228 16.09 -3.86 -11.57
N VAL A 229 15.87 -2.56 -11.37
CA VAL A 229 14.58 -2.03 -10.94
C VAL A 229 13.83 -1.41 -12.12
N ASN A 230 12.54 -1.71 -12.21
CA ASN A 230 11.61 -0.94 -13.01
C ASN A 230 10.84 0.04 -12.10
N GLU A 231 11.26 1.30 -12.14
CA GLU A 231 10.67 2.39 -11.35
C GLU A 231 9.21 2.67 -11.74
N LEU A 232 8.73 2.21 -12.90
CA LEU A 232 7.32 2.35 -13.26
C LEU A 232 6.42 1.46 -12.40
N TYR A 233 6.89 0.28 -12.00
CA TYR A 233 6.10 -0.68 -11.22
C TYR A 233 6.44 -0.71 -9.73
N CYS A 234 7.67 -0.32 -9.36
CA CYS A 234 8.09 -0.28 -7.95
C CYS A 234 7.14 0.57 -7.09
N VAL A 235 6.60 -0.02 -6.02
CA VAL A 235 5.72 0.66 -5.06
C VAL A 235 6.45 1.17 -3.82
N TYR A 236 7.79 1.06 -3.81
CA TYR A 236 8.65 1.54 -2.72
C TYR A 236 8.28 0.97 -1.34
N CYS A 237 7.80 -0.28 -1.29
CA CYS A 237 7.39 -0.91 -0.03
C CYS A 237 8.60 -1.25 0.86
N GLY A 238 9.73 -1.64 0.27
CA GLY A 238 11.00 -1.87 0.98
C GLY A 238 11.28 -3.30 1.42
N VAL A 239 10.43 -4.27 1.07
CA VAL A 239 10.69 -5.69 1.38
C VAL A 239 12.03 -6.19 0.79
N CYS A 240 12.40 -5.72 -0.40
CA CYS A 240 13.68 -6.04 -1.04
C CYS A 240 14.89 -5.62 -0.19
N ARG A 241 14.83 -4.43 0.43
CA ARG A 241 15.87 -3.93 1.34
C ARG A 241 15.96 -4.80 2.59
N ILE A 242 14.82 -5.25 3.12
CA ILE A 242 14.78 -6.07 4.34
C ILE A 242 15.49 -7.41 4.12
N VAL A 243 15.29 -8.06 2.98
CA VAL A 243 15.88 -9.38 2.71
C VAL A 243 17.29 -9.32 2.13
N CYS A 244 17.77 -8.15 1.74
CA CYS A 244 19.10 -8.02 1.16
C CYS A 244 20.17 -8.50 2.16
N PRO A 245 21.04 -9.44 1.77
CA PRO A 245 22.13 -9.89 2.65
C PRO A 245 23.23 -8.82 2.81
N GLU A 246 23.28 -7.84 1.90
CA GLU A 246 24.31 -6.79 1.87
C GLU A 246 23.70 -5.43 2.20
N GLU A 247 24.09 -4.86 3.35
CA GLU A 247 23.46 -3.66 3.92
C GLU A 247 23.51 -2.43 3.00
N GLU A 248 24.58 -2.30 2.21
CA GLU A 248 24.81 -1.15 1.33
C GLU A 248 24.51 -1.45 -0.16
N ALA A 249 23.97 -2.62 -0.48
CA ALA A 249 23.64 -2.95 -1.88
C ALA A 249 22.30 -2.34 -2.32
N LEU A 250 21.37 -2.08 -1.39
CA LEU A 250 20.04 -1.56 -1.69
C LEU A 250 19.71 -0.29 -0.91
N GLU A 251 19.58 0.81 -1.64
CA GLU A 251 19.15 2.11 -1.11
C GLU A 251 17.71 2.39 -1.52
N LEU A 252 16.80 2.48 -0.55
CA LEU A 252 15.42 2.89 -0.77
C LEU A 252 15.20 4.28 -0.18
N HIS A 253 14.75 5.21 -1.02
CA HIS A 253 14.35 6.55 -0.59
C HIS A 253 12.91 6.84 -1.02
N ARG A 254 12.02 7.03 -0.04
CA ARG A 254 10.67 7.52 -0.31
C ARG A 254 10.70 9.05 -0.31
N THR A 255 10.24 9.67 -1.38
CA THR A 255 10.27 11.12 -1.59
C THR A 255 8.93 11.77 -1.32
N TYR A 256 7.84 11.03 -1.43
CA TYR A 256 6.49 11.52 -1.15
C TYR A 256 5.53 10.36 -0.87
N ILE A 257 4.52 10.60 -0.03
CA ILE A 257 3.43 9.67 0.26
C ILE A 257 2.13 10.43 0.01
N ARG A 258 1.25 9.94 -0.85
CA ARG A 258 -0.06 10.53 -1.11
C ARG A 258 -1.02 10.14 0.00
N HIS A 259 -1.52 11.14 0.71
CA HIS A 259 -2.34 10.91 1.88
C HIS A 259 -3.33 12.07 2.11
N THR A 260 -4.41 11.81 2.82
CA THR A 260 -5.39 12.84 3.19
C THR A 260 -4.74 13.92 4.06
N PRO A 261 -5.22 15.17 4.02
CA PRO A 261 -4.69 16.23 4.87
C PRO A 261 -4.68 15.83 6.36
N VAL A 262 -3.59 16.13 7.07
CA VAL A 262 -3.44 15.85 8.50
C VAL A 262 -2.53 16.88 9.16
N HIS A 263 -2.87 17.23 10.40
CA HIS A 263 -2.20 18.27 11.18
C HIS A 263 -1.78 17.77 12.56
N SER A 264 -0.88 16.79 12.60
CA SER A 264 -0.40 16.21 13.85
C SER A 264 1.12 16.03 13.87
N GLY A 265 1.71 16.12 15.06
CA GLY A 265 3.10 15.75 15.27
C GLY A 265 3.36 14.25 15.11
N ALA A 266 2.33 13.41 15.33
CA ALA A 266 2.41 11.97 15.14
C ALA A 266 2.70 11.61 13.68
N TRP A 267 2.01 12.25 12.73
CA TRP A 267 2.27 12.06 11.31
C TRP A 267 3.66 12.55 10.90
N ASN A 268 4.09 13.71 11.40
CA ASN A 268 5.43 14.23 11.09
C ASN A 268 6.53 13.24 11.52
N LYS A 269 6.41 12.64 12.72
CA LYS A 269 7.34 11.60 13.19
C LYS A 269 7.28 10.34 12.32
N ALA A 270 6.10 9.91 11.88
CA ALA A 270 5.97 8.76 10.99
C ALA A 270 6.62 9.03 9.62
N LEU A 271 6.38 10.22 9.04
CA LEU A 271 7.01 10.66 7.80
C LEU A 271 8.52 10.70 7.89
N GLU A 272 9.06 11.24 8.98
CA GLU A 272 10.51 11.31 9.21
C GLU A 272 11.15 9.92 9.14
N LYS A 273 10.50 8.92 9.75
CA LYS A 273 10.95 7.53 9.71
C LYS A 273 10.81 6.88 8.33
N LEU A 274 9.69 7.11 7.63
CA LEU A 274 9.39 6.44 6.36
C LEU A 274 10.12 7.03 5.14
N THR A 275 10.43 8.32 5.18
CA THR A 275 10.95 9.08 4.04
C THR A 275 12.36 9.61 4.35
N SER A 276 12.46 10.85 4.81
CA SER A 276 13.63 11.49 5.40
C SER A 276 13.21 12.80 6.07
N THR A 277 14.05 13.35 6.95
CA THR A 277 13.84 14.68 7.56
C THR A 277 13.68 15.79 6.51
N LYS A 278 14.37 15.69 5.36
CA LYS A 278 14.25 16.66 4.25
C LYS A 278 12.85 16.66 3.63
N VAL A 279 12.30 15.47 3.36
CA VAL A 279 10.96 15.30 2.78
C VAL A 279 9.91 15.83 3.75
N MET A 280 9.98 15.44 5.03
CA MET A 280 9.10 15.96 6.07
C MET A 280 9.16 17.49 6.15
N THR A 281 10.36 18.08 6.10
CA THR A 281 10.55 19.55 6.16
C THR A 281 9.93 20.25 4.96
N ASN A 282 10.07 19.69 3.76
CA ASN A 282 9.43 20.22 2.56
C ASN A 282 7.90 20.18 2.68
N GLU A 283 7.34 19.08 3.19
CA GLU A 283 5.90 18.98 3.42
C GLU A 283 5.41 20.01 4.45
N LEU A 284 6.14 20.20 5.56
CA LEU A 284 5.85 21.24 6.55
C LEU A 284 5.88 22.66 5.96
N ARG A 285 6.86 22.94 5.08
CA ARG A 285 6.95 24.22 4.36
C ARG A 285 5.76 24.43 3.44
N THR A 286 5.40 23.45 2.63
CA THR A 286 4.22 23.50 1.76
C THR A 286 2.95 23.75 2.57
N LYS A 287 2.76 23.03 3.69
CA LYS A 287 1.65 23.25 4.63
C LYS A 287 1.62 24.67 5.19
N SER A 288 2.76 25.20 5.60
CA SER A 288 2.85 26.57 6.13
C SER A 288 2.46 27.62 5.10
N SER A 289 2.84 27.41 3.83
CA SER A 289 2.48 28.28 2.70
C SER A 289 0.97 28.25 2.43
N THR A 290 0.35 27.06 2.44
CA THR A 290 -1.10 26.91 2.24
C THR A 290 -1.88 27.63 3.34
N ARG A 291 -1.49 27.46 4.61
CA ARG A 291 -2.12 28.17 5.75
C ARG A 291 -1.99 29.69 5.63
N ALA A 292 -0.84 30.19 5.18
CA ALA A 292 -0.64 31.61 4.93
C ALA A 292 -1.61 32.12 3.84
N LYS A 293 -1.76 31.39 2.73
CA LYS A 293 -2.71 31.72 1.66
C LYS A 293 -4.17 31.70 2.13
N GLU A 294 -4.58 30.71 2.90
CA GLU A 294 -5.93 30.64 3.47
C GLU A 294 -6.21 31.78 4.46
N SER A 295 -5.24 32.12 5.31
CA SER A 295 -5.34 33.25 6.24
C SER A 295 -5.50 34.57 5.49
N ILE A 296 -4.72 34.76 4.42
CA ILE A 296 -4.83 35.91 3.51
C ILE A 296 -6.22 35.93 2.85
N GLY A 297 -6.68 34.81 2.30
CA GLY A 297 -8.01 34.69 1.68
C GLY A 297 -9.15 35.05 2.63
N LYS A 298 -9.11 34.55 3.88
CA LYS A 298 -10.08 34.91 4.92
C LYS A 298 -10.06 36.40 5.26
N ARG A 299 -8.88 37.04 5.29
CA ARG A 299 -8.76 38.51 5.49
C ARG A 299 -9.33 39.30 4.31
N PHE A 300 -9.15 38.84 3.08
CA PHE A 300 -9.75 39.46 1.90
C PHE A 300 -11.27 39.31 1.86
N LEU A 301 -11.81 38.16 2.25
CA LEU A 301 -13.26 37.95 2.37
C LEU A 301 -13.88 38.81 3.48
N TRP A 302 -13.17 39.04 4.59
CA TRP A 302 -13.60 39.96 5.64
C TRP A 302 -13.64 41.42 5.15
N ARG A 303 -12.66 41.85 4.36
CA ARG A 303 -12.61 43.20 3.77
C ARG A 303 -13.65 43.48 2.69
N ARG A 304 -14.26 42.46 2.07
CA ARG A 304 -15.36 42.62 1.09
C ARG A 304 -16.75 42.69 1.74
N LYS A 305 -16.85 42.45 3.05
CA LYS A 305 -18.10 42.53 3.83
C LYS A 305 -18.32 43.89 4.51
N PHE A 306 -17.47 44.88 4.23
CA PHE A 306 -17.58 46.26 4.68
C PHE A 306 -17.41 47.22 3.50
#